data_AF-A0A5D0MK37-F1
#
_entry.id   AF-A0A5D0MK37-F1
#
_cell.length_a   1.000
_cell.length_b   1.000
_cell.length_c   1.000
_cell.angle_alpha   90.00
_cell.angle_beta   90.00
_cell.angle_gamma   90.00
#
_symmetry.space_group_name_H-M   'P 1'
#
loop_
_entity.id
_entity.type
_entity.pdbx_description
1 polymer ?
#
loop_
_entity_poly.entity_id
_entity_poly.type
_entity_poly.pdbx_seq_one_letter_code
_entity_poly.pdbx_strand_id
1 'polypeptide(L)' 'MSTETEPLLRVRGLTKHFPVREGFRAKGAVRAVDGVDFDVRPGETLGLV' A
#
# COMPACT_ATOMS: atom_id res chain seq x y z
N MET A 1 -21.46 -10.55 -21.81
CA MET A 1 -21.26 -10.54 -20.35
C MET A 1 -19.80 -10.19 -20.12
N SER A 2 -19.51 -8.99 -19.63
CA SER A 2 -18.13 -8.58 -19.37
C SER A 2 -17.60 -9.44 -18.22
N THR A 3 -16.69 -10.36 -18.52
CA THR A 3 -15.95 -11.12 -17.52
C THR A 3 -14.90 -10.21 -16.91
N GLU A 4 -15.32 -9.27 -16.05
CA GLU A 4 -14.36 -8.65 -15.16
C GLU A 4 -14.01 -9.68 -14.08
N THR A 5 -12.80 -10.20 -14.18
CA THR A 5 -12.27 -11.14 -13.19
C THR A 5 -12.18 -10.45 -11.83
N GLU A 6 -12.75 -11.08 -10.81
CA GLU A 6 -12.69 -10.56 -9.44
C GLU A 6 -11.23 -10.37 -9.01
N PRO A 7 -10.87 -9.23 -8.38
CA PRO A 7 -9.51 -9.01 -7.94
C PRO A 7 -9.10 -10.03 -6.87
N LEU A 8 -7.85 -10.52 -6.97
CA LEU A 8 -7.28 -11.42 -5.97
C LEU A 8 -7.00 -10.70 -4.65
N LEU A 9 -6.69 -9.41 -4.73
CA LEU A 9 -6.45 -8.56 -3.57
C LEU A 9 -7.21 -7.26 -3.73
N ARG A 10 -7.94 -6.88 -2.69
CA ARG A 10 -8.62 -5.60 -2.57
C ARG A 10 -8.13 -4.89 -1.31
N VAL A 11 -7.48 -3.76 -1.48
CA VAL A 11 -6.94 -2.94 -0.38
C VAL A 11 -7.67 -1.61 -0.35
N ARG A 12 -8.12 -1.20 0.83
CA ARG A 12 -8.79 0.08 1.07
C ARG A 12 -8.15 0.80 2.24
N GLY A 13 -7.90 2.09 2.11
CA GLY A 13 -7.36 2.97 3.15
C GLY A 13 -5.93 2.66 3.57
N LEU A 14 -5.09 2.11 2.67
CA LEU A 14 -3.71 1.73 3.03
C LEU A 14 -2.94 2.96 3.51
N THR A 15 -2.42 2.84 4.74
CA THR A 15 -1.57 3.84 5.36
C THR A 15 -0.28 3.18 5.81
N LYS A 16 0.86 3.74 5.42
CA LYS A 16 2.18 3.25 5.83
C LYS A 16 3.07 4.43 6.17
N HIS A 17 3.43 4.54 7.44
CA HIS A 17 4.45 5.48 7.90
C HIS A 17 5.67 4.72 8.41
N PHE A 18 6.86 5.13 8.00
CA PHE A 18 8.12 4.54 8.42
C PHE A 18 8.80 5.43 9.46
N PRO A 19 9.19 4.90 10.62
CA PRO A 19 9.85 5.71 11.64
C PRO A 19 11.25 6.14 11.19
N VAL A 20 11.56 7.42 11.36
CA VAL A 20 12.92 7.95 11.24
C VAL A 20 13.59 7.80 12.60
N ARG A 21 14.70 7.06 12.65
CA ARG A 21 15.43 6.77 13.89
C ARG A 21 16.78 7.51 13.93
N GLU A 22 17.13 7.97 15.13
CA GLU A 22 18.45 8.48 15.48
C GLU A 22 18.98 7.61 16.63
N GLY A 23 19.92 6.71 16.32
CA GLY A 23 20.29 5.62 17.22
C GLY A 23 19.09 4.74 17.58
N PHE A 24 18.85 4.52 18.87
CA PHE A 24 17.71 3.74 19.37
C PHE A 24 16.42 4.54 19.55
N ARG A 25 16.42 5.86 19.31
CA ARG A 25 15.24 6.72 19.51
C ARG A 25 14.58 7.05 18.18
N ALA A 26 13.25 6.99 18.13
CA ALA A 26 12.47 7.50 17.01
C ALA A 26 12.31 9.03 17.12
N LYS A 27 12.54 9.75 16.03
CA LYS A 27 12.48 11.23 15.96
C LYS A 27 11.32 11.76 15.13
N GLY A 28 10.70 10.90 14.32
CA GLY A 28 9.57 11.24 13.47
C GLY A 28 9.18 10.05 12.61
N ALA A 29 8.32 10.28 11.61
CA ALA A 29 7.97 9.27 10.62
C ALA A 29 7.84 9.89 9.23
N VAL A 30 8.34 9.18 8.22
CA VAL A 30 8.06 9.46 6.81
C VAL A 30 6.73 8.82 6.48
N ARG A 31 5.80 9.61 5.94
CA ARG A 31 4.54 9.12 5.40
C ARG A 31 4.80 8.56 4.01
N ALA A 32 4.79 7.24 3.85
CA ALA A 32 4.95 6.63 2.53
C ALA A 32 3.65 6.62 1.75
N VAL A 33 2.55 6.22 2.39
CA VAL A 33 1.20 6.33 1.83
C VAL A 33 0.20 6.70 2.93
N ASP A 34 -0.84 7.43 2.57
CA ASP A 34 -1.96 7.81 3.42
C ASP A 34 -3.28 7.58 2.66
N GLY A 35 -4.07 6.61 3.13
CA GLY A 35 -5.43 6.37 2.62
C GLY A 35 -5.52 5.88 1.17
N VAL A 36 -4.61 5.03 0.71
CA VAL A 36 -4.60 4.55 -0.69
C VAL A 36 -5.49 3.32 -0.88
N ASP A 37 -6.28 3.36 -1.95
CA ASP A 37 -7.14 2.26 -2.39
C ASP A 37 -6.60 1.64 -3.69
N PHE A 38 -6.52 0.32 -3.76
CA PHE A 38 -6.20 -0.39 -5.00
C PHE A 38 -6.71 -1.83 -5.00
N ASP A 39 -6.83 -2.39 -6.20
CA ASP A 39 -7.13 -3.80 -6.44
C ASP A 39 -5.98 -4.41 -7.26
N VAL A 40 -5.67 -5.69 -7.03
CA VAL A 40 -4.73 -6.48 -7.85
C VAL A 40 -5.50 -7.63 -8.47
N ARG A 41 -5.61 -7.64 -9.80
CA ARG A 41 -6.31 -8.69 -10.55
C ARG A 41 -5.38 -9.88 -10.88
N PRO A 42 -5.92 -11.05 -11.23
CA PRO A 42 -5.09 -12.16 -11.69
C PRO A 42 -4.17 -11.78 -12.84
N GLY A 43 -2.87 -12.07 -12.70
CA GLY A 43 -1.85 -11.76 -13.70
C GLY A 43 -1.29 -10.34 -13.64
N GLU A 44 -1.78 -9.47 -12.74
CA GLU A 44 -1.19 -8.15 -12.50
C GLU A 44 -0.07 -8.22 -11.45
N THR A 45 0.96 -7.39 -11.66
CA THR A 45 1.99 -7.10 -10.66
C THR A 45 1.90 -5.62 -10.30
N LEU A 46 1.70 -5.32 -9.01
CA LEU A 46 1.67 -3.95 -8.51
C LEU A 46 3.01 -3.60 -7.82
N GLY A 47 3.67 -2.55 -8.31
CA GLY A 47 4.81 -1.92 -7.64
C GLY A 47 4.38 -0.67 -6.88
N LEU A 48 4.81 -0.56 -5.62
CA LEU A 48 4.64 0.64 -4.78
C LEU A 48 6.03 1.25 -4.56
N VAL A 49 6.25 2.47 -5.03
CA VAL A 49 7.51 3.24 -4.92
C VAL A 49 7.31 4.56 -4.21
#